data_AF-A0A971GVN6-F1
#
_entry.id   AF-A0A971GVN6-F1
#
_cell.length_a   1.000
_cell.length_b   1.000
_cell.length_c   1.000
_cell.angle_alpha   90.00
_cell.angle_beta   90.00
_cell.angle_gamma   90.00
#
_symmetry.space_group_name_H-M   'P 1'
#
loop_
_entity.id
_entity.type
_entity.pdbx_description
1 polymer ?
#
loop_
_entity_poly.entity_id
_entity_poly.type
_entity_poly.pdbx_seq_one_letter_code
_entity_poly.pdbx_strand_id
1 'polypeptide(L)' 'MWGGIDKHALVYGQAAIDAELERLRPLMEESGYLLHPDHSIPPDVSFANYQYFMERFDAVCHGCA' A
#
# COMPACT_ATOMS: atom_id res chain seq x y z
N MET A 1 6.44 -3.36 -14.30
CA MET A 1 5.56 -2.16 -14.29
C MET A 1 5.59 -1.58 -12.88
N TRP A 2 5.53 -0.25 -12.71
CA TRP A 2 5.78 0.42 -11.42
C TRP A 2 4.57 1.26 -11.00
N GLY A 3 4.28 1.30 -9.70
CA GLY A 3 3.18 2.08 -9.10
C GLY A 3 1.86 1.33 -9.00
N GLY A 4 0.76 2.03 -8.71
CA GLY A 4 -0.60 1.47 -8.72
C GLY A 4 -1.27 1.32 -7.34
N ILE A 5 -0.65 1.83 -6.28
CA ILE A 5 -1.28 2.00 -4.96
C ILE A 5 -2.16 3.24 -4.99
N ASP A 6 -3.46 3.09 -4.72
CA ASP A 6 -4.33 4.22 -4.44
C ASP A 6 -4.01 4.83 -3.08
N LYS A 7 -3.26 5.94 -3.10
CA LYS A 7 -2.87 6.69 -1.90
C LYS A 7 -4.06 7.33 -1.16
N HIS A 8 -5.22 7.49 -1.79
CA HIS A 8 -6.40 7.97 -1.09
C HIS A 8 -6.93 6.95 -0.08
N ALA A 9 -6.64 5.66 -0.25
CA ALA A 9 -6.96 4.63 0.75
C ALA A 9 -6.35 4.94 2.12
N LEU A 10 -5.17 5.58 2.16
CA LEU A 10 -4.49 5.96 3.40
C LEU A 10 -5.22 7.07 4.18
N VAL A 11 -6.07 7.86 3.51
CA VAL A 11 -6.88 8.89 4.17
C VAL A 11 -8.00 8.24 4.98
N TYR A 12 -8.57 7.14 4.48
CA TYR A 12 -9.74 6.50 5.08
C TYR A 12 -9.42 5.52 6.24
N GLY A 13 -8.15 5.32 6.53
CA GLY A 13 -7.68 4.54 7.69
C GLY A 13 -7.37 3.09 7.40
N GLN A 14 -7.07 2.34 8.46
CA GLN A 14 -6.47 1.00 8.39
C GLN A 14 -7.27 0.01 7.53
N ALA A 15 -8.59 -0.03 7.68
CA ALA A 15 -9.44 -0.96 6.92
C ALA A 15 -9.40 -0.70 5.40
N ALA A 16 -9.31 0.57 4.98
CA ALA A 16 -9.18 0.91 3.56
C ALA A 16 -7.78 0.59 3.04
N ILE A 17 -6.75 0.80 3.86
CA ILE A 17 -5.37 0.41 3.55
C ILE A 17 -5.28 -1.10 3.33
N ASP A 18 -5.85 -1.90 4.24
CA ASP A 18 -5.85 -3.36 4.13
C ASP A 18 -6.57 -3.84 2.86
N ALA A 19 -7.71 -3.23 2.53
CA ALA A 19 -8.45 -3.56 1.31
C ALA A 19 -7.66 -3.24 0.03
N GLU A 20 -6.94 -2.12 0.00
CA GLU A 20 -6.11 -1.75 -1.15
C GLU A 20 -4.90 -2.68 -1.30
N LEU A 21 -4.24 -3.04 -0.20
CA LEU A 21 -3.13 -4.01 -0.23
C LEU A 21 -3.61 -5.40 -0.67
N GLU A 22 -4.80 -5.83 -0.25
CA GLU A 22 -5.39 -7.09 -0.69
C GLU A 22 -5.75 -7.07 -2.18
N ARG A 23 -6.28 -5.95 -2.69
CA ARG A 23 -6.54 -5.75 -4.12
C ARG A 23 -5.26 -5.88 -4.94
N LEU A 24 -4.13 -5.44 -4.39
CA LEU A 24 -2.83 -5.48 -5.04
C LEU A 24 -2.08 -6.79 -4.83
N ARG A 25 -2.50 -7.66 -3.90
CA ARG A 25 -1.85 -8.95 -3.60
C ARG A 25 -1.53 -9.78 -4.86
N PRO A 26 -2.45 -9.95 -5.84
CA PRO A 26 -2.12 -10.73 -7.05
C PRO A 26 -0.96 -10.11 -7.85
N LEU A 27 -0.87 -8.77 -7.88
CA LEU A 27 0.23 -8.06 -8.54
C LEU A 27 1.54 -8.12 -7.73
N MET A 28 1.45 -8.23 -6.40
CA MET A 28 2.62 -8.41 -5.51
C MET A 28 3.25 -9.79 -5.66
N GLU A 29 2.44 -10.80 -5.96
CA GLU A 29 2.90 -12.17 -6.21
C GLU A 29 3.56 -12.34 -7.58
N GLU A 30 3.29 -11.43 -8.53
CA GLU A 30 3.97 -11.40 -9.84
C GLU A 30 5.39 -10.82 -9.73
N SER A 31 6.39 -11.57 -10.22
CA SER A 31 7.79 -11.12 -10.21
C SER A 31 8.01 -9.90 -11.11
N GLY A 32 8.72 -8.89 -10.62
CA GLY A 32 9.12 -7.71 -11.42
C GLY A 32 8.18 -6.51 -11.34
N TYR A 33 7.22 -6.52 -10.40
CA TYR A 33 6.35 -5.38 -10.12
C TYR A 33 6.83 -4.59 -8.90
N LEU A 34 7.10 -3.30 -9.08
CA LEU A 34 7.53 -2.41 -7.98
C LEU A 34 6.35 -1.55 -7.57
N LEU A 35 5.68 -1.92 -6.48
CA LEU A 35 4.57 -1.13 -5.93
C LEU A 35 5.10 0.06 -5.13
N HIS A 36 4.58 1.23 -5.46
CA HIS A 36 4.79 2.45 -4.69
C HIS A 36 3.59 3.41 -4.91
N PRO A 37 3.35 4.37 -4.01
CA PRO A 37 2.40 5.45 -4.23
C PRO A 37 2.80 6.29 -5.44
N ASP A 38 1.86 6.61 -6.31
CA ASP A 38 2.08 7.49 -7.45
C ASP A 38 2.29 8.93 -6.97
N HIS A 39 3.55 9.36 -6.90
CA HIS A 39 3.98 10.67 -6.41
C HIS A 39 3.86 10.87 -4.90
N SER A 40 3.53 12.10 -4.48
CA SER A 40 3.43 12.51 -3.08
C SER A 40 2.19 11.95 -2.40
N ILE A 41 2.36 11.63 -1.11
CA ILE A 41 1.26 11.31 -0.20
C ILE A 41 0.39 12.56 0.00
N PRO A 42 -0.95 12.44 -0.05
CA PRO A 42 -1.85 13.57 0.21
C PRO A 42 -1.63 14.15 1.62
N PRO A 43 -1.78 15.47 1.81
CA PRO A 43 -1.63 16.11 3.12
C PRO A 43 -2.68 15.65 4.14
N ASP A 44 -3.80 15.09 3.66
CA ASP A 44 -4.90 14.58 4.49
C ASP A 44 -4.61 13.21 5.10
N VAL A 45 -3.49 12.56 4.70
CA VAL A 45 -3.06 11.30 5.31
C VAL A 45 -2.44 11.58 6.68
N SER A 46 -3.06 11.05 7.73
CA SER A 46 -2.48 11.12 9.06
C SER A 46 -1.15 10.36 9.13
N PHE A 47 -0.21 10.85 9.94
CA PHE A 47 1.06 10.17 10.15
C PHE A 47 0.87 8.73 10.65
N ALA A 48 -0.11 8.50 11.53
CA ALA A 48 -0.43 7.18 12.05
C ALA A 48 -0.89 6.21 10.93
N ASN A 49 -1.73 6.67 10.00
CA ASN A 49 -2.14 5.85 8.85
C ASN A 49 -0.95 5.56 7.93
N TYR A 50 -0.05 6.53 7.74
CA TYR A 50 1.15 6.30 6.93
C TYR A 50 2.08 5.27 7.57
N GLN A 51 2.32 5.34 8.89
CA GLN A 51 3.09 4.34 9.61
C GLN A 51 2.46 2.95 9.48
N TYR A 52 1.15 2.85 9.71
CA TYR A 52 0.42 1.58 9.56
C TYR A 52 0.55 1.02 8.14
N PHE A 53 0.40 1.86 7.11
CA PHE A 53 0.59 1.45 5.73
C PHE A 53 1.98 0.86 5.49
N MET A 54 3.04 1.49 5.99
CA MET A 54 4.41 0.99 5.82
C MET A 54 4.63 -0.36 6.51
N GLU A 55 4.19 -0.49 7.76
CA GLU A 55 4.27 -1.75 8.52
C GLU A 55 3.48 -2.87 7.84
N ARG A 56 2.28 -2.57 7.37
CA ARG A 56 1.41 -3.53 6.71
C ARG A 56 1.94 -3.93 5.34
N PHE A 57 2.45 -2.98 4.56
CA PHE A 57 3.05 -3.21 3.26
C PHE A 57 4.28 -4.12 3.38
N ASP A 58 5.16 -3.86 4.34
CA ASP A 58 6.31 -4.70 4.65
C ASP A 58 5.90 -6.14 4.98
N ALA A 59 4.91 -6.30 5.86
CA ALA A 59 4.38 -7.60 6.24
C ALA A 59 3.77 -8.38 5.06
N VAL A 60 3.10 -7.70 4.12
CA VAL A 60 2.54 -8.34 2.92
C VAL A 60 3.66 -8.73 1.94
N CYS A 61 4.63 -7.84 1.70
CA CYS A 61 5.77 -8.11 0.81
C CYS A 61 6.64 -9.28 1.29
N HIS A 62 6.91 -9.37 2.61
CA HIS A 62 7.73 -10.44 3.18
C HIS A 62 6.96 -11.72 3.51
N GLY A 63 5.62 -11.66 3.53
CA GLY A 63 4.75 -12.83 3.69
C GLY A 63 4.46 -13.57 2.38
N CYS A 64 4.72 -12.95 1.22
CA CYS A 64 4.68 -13.59 -0.09
C CYS A 64 6.02 -14.30 -0.37
N ALA A 65 6.18 -15.51 0.15
CA ALA A 65 7.32 -16.39 -0.12
C ALA A 65 6.84 -17.74 -0.70
#